data_AF-A0A3D1LHV2-F1
#
_entry.id   AF-A0A3D1LHV2-F1
#
_cell.length_a   1.000
_cell.length_b   1.000
_cell.length_c   1.000
_cell.angle_alpha   90.00
_cell.angle_beta   90.00
_cell.angle_gamma   90.00
#
_symmetry.space_group_name_H-M   'P 1'
#
loop_
_entity.id
_entity.type
_entity.pdbx_description
1 polymer ?
#
loop_
_entity_poly.entity_id
_entity_poly.type
_entity_poly.pdbx_seq_one_letter_code
_entity_poly.pdbx_strand_id
1 'polypeptide(L)' 'MARMTLRELSAQYEHSAQLLRVRISELRRRKKMTQDAQELFWLERRMAALAPMLRQMNELAELTAHYYERGYDRNEGYRV' A
#
# COMPACT_ATOMS: atom_id res chain seq x y z
N MET A 1 -1.17 18.85 20.61
CA MET A 1 -1.45 17.73 19.67
C MET A 1 -2.12 18.34 18.45
N ALA A 2 -1.46 18.31 17.28
CA ALA A 2 -2.10 18.81 16.05
C ALA A 2 -3.30 17.90 15.72
N ARG A 3 -4.48 18.49 15.47
CA ARG A 3 -5.68 17.75 15.09
C ARG A 3 -5.61 17.48 13.59
N MET A 4 -5.34 16.25 13.22
CA MET A 4 -5.24 15.82 11.84
C MET A 4 -6.61 15.38 11.32
N THR A 5 -6.96 15.78 10.11
CA THR A 5 -8.21 15.41 9.43
C THR A 5 -8.09 14.06 8.72
N LEU A 6 -9.22 13.40 8.49
CA LEU A 6 -9.23 12.14 7.71
C LEU A 6 -8.73 12.36 6.27
N ARG A 7 -9.00 13.53 5.69
CA ARG A 7 -8.49 13.87 4.35
C ARG A 7 -6.98 14.03 4.31
N GLU A 8 -6.38 14.59 5.36
CA GLU A 8 -4.92 14.64 5.50
C GLU A 8 -4.33 13.24 5.74
N LEU A 9 -5.03 12.37 6.48
CA LEU A 9 -4.61 10.97 6.67
C LEU A 9 -4.64 10.21 5.35
N SER A 10 -5.65 10.43 4.52
CA SER A 10 -5.73 9.88 3.17
C SER A 10 -4.49 10.22 2.35
N ALA A 11 -4.07 11.49 2.33
CA ALA A 11 -2.86 11.91 1.63
C ALA A 11 -1.59 11.21 2.15
N GLN A 12 -1.49 10.97 3.46
CA GLN A 12 -0.35 10.25 4.03
C GLN A 12 -0.35 8.75 3.67
N TYR A 13 -1.51 8.11 3.66
CA TYR A 13 -1.63 6.72 3.23
C TYR A 13 -1.35 6.55 1.74
N GLU A 14 -1.81 7.47 0.90
CA GLU A 14 -1.48 7.52 -0.53
C GLU A 14 0.03 7.69 -0.75
N HIS A 15 0.66 8.62 -0.02
CA HIS A 15 2.11 8.81 -0.08
C HIS A 15 2.86 7.53 0.31
N SER A 16 2.43 6.88 1.40
CA SER A 16 3.01 5.61 1.87
C SER A 16 2.81 4.49 0.83
N ALA A 17 1.64 4.40 0.21
CA ALA A 17 1.38 3.46 -0.89
C ALA A 17 2.30 3.72 -2.08
N GLN A 18 2.58 4.99 -2.42
CA GLN A 18 3.47 5.35 -3.50
C GLN A 18 4.93 4.92 -3.23
N LEU A 19 5.42 5.09 -2.00
CA LEU A 19 6.73 4.58 -1.57
C LEU A 19 6.82 3.05 -1.71
N LEU A 20 5.77 2.33 -1.31
CA LEU A 20 5.69 0.88 -1.46
C LEU A 20 5.67 0.45 -2.93
N ARG A 21 4.94 1.15 -3.81
CA ARG A 21 4.93 0.88 -5.26
C ARG A 21 6.32 1.05 -5.88
N VAL A 22 7.04 2.11 -5.52
CA VAL A 22 8.41 2.34 -5.98
C VAL A 22 9.30 1.19 -5.52
N ARG A 23 9.25 0.84 -4.23
CA ARG A 23 10.09 -0.23 -3.67
C ARG A 23 9.80 -1.60 -4.30
N ILE A 24 8.54 -1.96 -4.49
CA ILE A 24 8.17 -3.22 -5.17
C ILE A 24 8.67 -3.21 -6.61
N SER A 25 8.62 -2.07 -7.30
CA SER A 25 9.12 -1.94 -8.67
C SER A 25 10.65 -2.11 -8.75
N GLU A 26 11.39 -1.59 -7.78
CA GLU A 26 12.84 -1.83 -7.66
C GLU A 26 13.16 -3.31 -7.43
N LEU A 27 12.43 -3.98 -6.54
CA LEU A 27 12.61 -5.41 -6.28
C LEU A 27 12.32 -6.25 -7.53
N ARG A 28 11.28 -5.91 -8.29
CA ARG A 28 10.97 -6.55 -9.58
C ARG A 28 12.08 -6.34 -10.60
N ARG A 29 12.67 -5.15 -10.68
CA ARG A 29 13.83 -4.88 -11.55
C ARG A 29 15.03 -5.74 -11.14
N ARG A 30 15.36 -5.77 -9.84
CA ARG A 30 16.46 -6.58 -9.31
C ARG A 30 16.26 -8.07 -9.57
N LYS A 31 15.04 -8.58 -9.40
CA LYS A 31 14.67 -9.97 -9.70
C LYS A 31 14.97 -10.34 -11.16
N LYS A 32 14.71 -9.43 -12.12
CA LYS A 32 15.01 -9.67 -13.54
C LYS A 32 16.51 -9.70 -13.87
N MET A 33 17.35 -9.12 -13.02
CA MET A 33 18.80 -9.01 -13.26
C MET A 33 19.61 -10.11 -12.58
N THR A 34 19.07 -10.73 -11.52
CA THR A 34 19.78 -11.77 -10.79
C THR A 34 19.49 -13.16 -11.35
N GLN A 35 20.51 -14.03 -11.33
CA GLN A 35 20.41 -15.45 -11.64
C GLN A 35 20.63 -16.31 -10.38
N ASP A 36 20.90 -15.69 -9.22
CA ASP A 36 21.10 -16.37 -7.95
C ASP A 36 19.75 -16.84 -7.39
N ALA A 37 19.58 -18.15 -7.25
CA ALA A 37 18.37 -18.77 -6.70
C ALA A 37 18.05 -18.31 -5.27
N GLN A 38 19.06 -18.10 -4.43
CA GLN A 38 18.86 -17.64 -3.06
C GLN A 38 18.37 -16.19 -3.06
N GLU A 39 18.99 -15.33 -3.87
CA GLU A 39 18.56 -13.94 -4.02
C GLU A 39 17.13 -13.85 -4.55
N LEU A 40 16.77 -14.64 -5.57
CA LEU A 40 15.42 -14.72 -6.11
C LEU A 40 14.39 -15.08 -5.03
N PHE A 41 14.69 -16.07 -4.18
CA PHE A 41 13.82 -16.46 -3.07
C PHE A 41 13.55 -15.31 -2.10
N TRP A 42 14.60 -14.58 -1.69
CA TRP A 42 14.45 -13.47 -0.76
C TRP A 42 13.73 -12.27 -1.38
N LEU A 43 13.96 -11.99 -2.67
CA LEU A 43 13.25 -10.95 -3.40
C LEU A 43 11.75 -11.24 -3.48
N GLU A 44 11.36 -12.47 -3.81
CA GLU A 44 9.97 -12.92 -3.83
C GLU A 44 9.32 -12.81 -2.46
N ARG A 45 9.99 -13.34 -1.42
CA ARG A 45 9.49 -13.26 -0.05
C ARG A 45 9.29 -11.81 0.40
N ARG A 46 10.21 -10.91 0.03
CA ARG A 46 10.10 -9.48 0.37
C ARG A 46 8.93 -8.82 -0.37
N MET A 47 8.77 -9.09 -1.66
CA MET A 47 7.62 -8.56 -2.43
C MET A 47 6.29 -9.07 -1.88
N ALA A 48 6.20 -10.36 -1.54
CA ALA A 48 5.03 -10.97 -0.95
C ALA A 48 4.65 -10.33 0.41
N ALA A 49 5.63 -9.94 1.21
CA ALA A 49 5.39 -9.22 2.46
C ALA A 49 4.92 -7.76 2.26
N LEU A 50 5.42 -7.08 1.21
CA LEU A 50 5.06 -5.68 0.92
C LEU A 50 3.72 -5.53 0.19
N ALA A 51 3.30 -6.53 -0.58
CA ALA A 51 2.03 -6.52 -1.31
C ALA A 51 0.79 -6.29 -0.43
N PRO A 52 0.58 -7.01 0.71
CA PRO A 52 -0.56 -6.75 1.58
C PRO A 52 -0.49 -5.38 2.24
N MET A 53 0.70 -4.89 2.59
CA MET A 53 0.88 -3.53 3.13
C MET A 53 0.46 -2.48 2.10
N LEU A 54 0.86 -2.64 0.83
CA LEU A 54 0.45 -1.73 -0.24
C LEU A 54 -1.07 -1.72 -0.40
N ARG A 55 -1.70 -2.90 -0.40
CA ARG A 55 -3.16 -2.99 -0.46
C ARG A 55 -3.81 -2.25 0.72
N GLN A 56 -3.38 -2.51 1.94
CA GLN A 56 -3.90 -1.84 3.14
C GLN A 56 -3.73 -0.31 3.08
N MET A 57 -2.58 0.18 2.61
CA MET A 57 -2.39 1.64 2.46
C MET A 57 -3.36 2.24 1.45
N ASN A 58 -3.65 1.55 0.33
CA ASN A 58 -4.65 2.05 -0.63
C ASN A 58 -6.07 2.01 -0.06
N GLU A 59 -6.44 0.93 0.63
CA GLU A 59 -7.76 0.80 1.27
C GLU A 59 -7.96 1.90 2.31
N LEU A 60 -6.95 2.18 3.14
CA LEU A 60 -6.99 3.25 4.13
C LEU A 60 -7.02 4.63 3.49
N ALA A 61 -6.26 4.86 2.42
CA ALA A 61 -6.31 6.12 1.68
C ALA A 61 -7.70 6.39 1.13
N GLU A 62 -8.33 5.39 0.53
CA GLU A 62 -9.68 5.48 -0.04
C GLU A 62 -10.75 5.68 1.06
N LEU A 63 -10.71 4.86 2.12
CA LEU A 63 -11.65 4.97 3.25
C LEU A 63 -11.60 6.36 3.89
N THR A 64 -10.40 6.88 4.14
CA THR A 64 -10.23 8.17 4.81
C THR A 64 -10.53 9.36 3.89
N ALA A 65 -10.39 9.21 2.56
CA ALA A 65 -10.83 10.21 1.59
C ALA A 65 -12.35 10.35 1.57
N HIS A 66 -13.06 9.21 1.55
CA HIS A 66 -14.50 9.14 1.33
C HIS A 66 -15.31 8.97 2.62
N TYR A 67 -14.69 9.08 3.80
CA TYR A 67 -15.34 8.78 5.08
C TYR A 67 -16.66 9.55 5.33
N TYR A 68 -16.74 10.80 4.86
CA TYR A 68 -17.94 11.64 5.01
C TYR A 68 -18.86 11.61 3.79
N GLU A 69 -18.51 10.87 2.73
CA GLU A 69 -19.34 10.73 1.56
C GLU A 69 -20.46 9.72 1.83
N ARG A 70 -21.69 10.23 1.88
CA ARG A 70 -22.87 9.42 2.15
C ARG A 70 -23.11 8.42 1.02
N GLY A 71 -23.14 7.12 1.36
CA GLY A 71 -23.43 6.04 0.42
C GLY A 71 -22.20 5.41 -0.25
N TYR A 72 -20.98 5.72 0.21
CA TYR A 72 -19.78 5.03 -0.26
C TYR A 72 -19.76 3.56 0.25
N ASP A 73 -19.87 2.58 -0.66
CA ASP A 73 -20.04 1.14 -0.33
C ASP A 73 -18.95 0.21 -0.86
N ARG A 74 -17.91 0.79 -1.49
CA ARG A 74 -16.88 0.07 -2.26
C ARG A 74 -15.93 -0.78 -1.41
N ASN A 75 -15.79 -0.49 -0.12
CA ASN A 75 -14.90 -1.22 0.80
C ASN A 75 -15.71 -2.18 1.70
N GLU A 76 -15.92 -3.41 1.22
CA GLU A 76 -16.65 -4.46 1.95
C GLU A 76 -15.98 -4.86 3.27
N GLY A 77 -14.65 -4.80 3.35
CA GLY A 77 -13.87 -5.20 4.54
C GLY A 77 -13.95 -4.25 5.74
N TYR A 78 -14.57 -3.07 5.57
CA TYR A 78 -14.74 -2.07 6.63
C TYR A 78 -16.22 -1.73 6.88
N ARG A 79 -17.14 -2.59 6.44
CA ARG A 79 -18.54 -2.54 6.87
C ARG A 79 -18.60 -2.93 8.35
N VAL A 80 -19.06 -2.01 9.20
CA VAL A 80 -19.39 -2.26 10.60
C VAL A 80 -20.85 -2.69 10.70
#